data_AF-A0A482VS17-F1
#
_entry.id   AF-A0A482VS17-F1
#
_cell.length_a   1.000
_cell.length_b   1.000
_cell.length_c   1.000
_cell.angle_alpha   90.00
_cell.angle_beta   90.00
_cell.angle_gamma   90.00
#
_symmetry.space_group_name_H-M   'P 1'
#
loop_
_entity.id
_entity.type
_entity.pdbx_description
1 polymer ?
#
loop_
_entity_poly.entity_id
_entity_poly.type
_entity_poly.pdbx_seq_one_letter_code
_entity_poly.pdbx_strand_id
1 'polypeptide(L)'
;MPRKRRSPDMEDSDEDDEARHPQRNAANARERARMRVLSKAFCRLKTTLPWVPADTKLSKLDTLRLATSYIAHLRAVLMDQPVTPDQIHKHPLTL
;
A
#
# COMPACT_ATOMS: atom_id res chain seq x y z
N MET A 1 -0.05 -54.20 -5.07
CA MET A 1 -1.21 -54.70 -4.30
C MET A 1 -2.31 -53.65 -4.31
N PRO A 2 -3.51 -53.90 -4.88
CA PRO A 2 -4.61 -52.93 -4.87
C PRO A 2 -5.48 -53.10 -3.61
N ARG A 3 -5.68 -52.03 -2.84
CA ARG A 3 -6.52 -52.07 -1.63
C ARG A 3 -7.94 -51.55 -1.91
N LYS A 4 -8.86 -52.53 -1.88
CA LYS A 4 -10.27 -52.55 -1.44
C LYS A 4 -11.04 -51.20 -1.36
N ARG A 5 -12.13 -51.17 -2.14
CA ARG A 5 -13.23 -50.19 -2.20
C ARG A 5 -13.74 -49.81 -0.79
N ARG A 6 -13.85 -48.50 -0.52
CA ARG A 6 -14.61 -47.91 0.60
C ARG A 6 -15.90 -47.32 0.01
N SER A 7 -17.02 -47.69 0.60
CA SER A 7 -18.39 -47.31 0.22
C SER A 7 -18.64 -45.79 0.33
N PRO A 8 -19.58 -45.23 -0.46
CA PRO A 8 -19.90 -43.81 -0.45
C PRO A 8 -21.20 -43.58 0.34
N ASP A 9 -21.12 -43.36 1.65
CA ASP A 9 -22.27 -42.91 2.44
C ASP A 9 -21.75 -42.02 3.57
N MET A 10 -21.78 -40.70 3.36
CA MET A 10 -21.91 -39.62 4.33
C MET A 10 -21.94 -38.31 3.53
N GLU A 11 -23.11 -37.99 2.98
CA GLU A 11 -23.47 -36.66 2.51
C GLU A 11 -23.80 -35.80 3.74
N ASP A 12 -22.87 -34.94 4.16
CA ASP A 12 -23.18 -33.76 4.98
C ASP A 12 -22.00 -32.78 4.92
N SER A 13 -22.28 -31.49 4.68
CA SER A 13 -21.40 -30.30 4.78
C SER A 13 -20.92 -29.57 3.51
N ASP A 14 -21.53 -29.74 2.32
CA ASP A 14 -21.21 -28.87 1.16
C ASP A 14 -22.05 -27.57 1.10
N GLU A 15 -23.17 -27.47 1.82
CA GLU A 15 -24.08 -26.30 1.75
C GLU A 15 -23.57 -25.06 2.51
N ASP A 16 -22.68 -25.23 3.49
CA ASP A 16 -22.13 -24.13 4.29
C ASP A 16 -20.91 -23.45 3.60
N ASP A 17 -20.23 -24.15 2.69
CA ASP A 17 -19.08 -23.60 1.94
C ASP A 17 -19.53 -22.66 0.80
N GLU A 18 -20.64 -22.98 0.13
CA GLU A 18 -21.18 -22.19 -0.98
C GLU A 18 -21.71 -20.81 -0.53
N ALA A 19 -22.21 -20.67 0.70
CA ALA A 19 -22.67 -19.36 1.25
C ALA A 19 -21.50 -18.50 1.78
N ARG A 20 -20.43 -19.12 2.27
CA ARG A 20 -19.21 -18.44 2.74
C ARG A 20 -18.42 -17.86 1.57
N HIS A 21 -18.45 -18.48 0.41
CA HIS A 21 -17.70 -18.04 -0.77
C HIS A 21 -18.15 -16.65 -1.32
N PRO A 22 -19.45 -16.35 -1.52
CA PRO A 22 -19.95 -15.01 -1.86
C PRO A 22 -19.61 -13.95 -0.82
N GLN A 23 -19.70 -14.26 0.48
CA GLN A 23 -19.37 -13.31 1.55
C GLN A 23 -17.88 -12.98 1.57
N ARG A 24 -17.00 -13.98 1.38
CA ARG A 24 -15.56 -13.81 1.21
C ARG A 24 -15.25 -12.97 -0.04
N ASN A 25 -15.92 -13.24 -1.15
CA ASN A 25 -15.75 -12.49 -2.40
C ASN A 25 -16.18 -11.02 -2.25
N ALA A 26 -17.31 -10.77 -1.57
CA ALA A 26 -17.76 -9.43 -1.23
C ALA A 26 -16.76 -8.71 -0.29
N ALA A 27 -16.23 -9.40 0.72
CA ALA A 27 -15.20 -8.85 1.61
C ALA A 27 -13.91 -8.49 0.85
N ASN A 28 -13.44 -9.38 -0.02
CA ASN A 28 -12.27 -9.15 -0.86
C ASN A 28 -12.48 -7.98 -1.83
N ALA A 29 -13.68 -7.82 -2.38
CA ALA A 29 -14.03 -6.69 -3.22
C ALA A 29 -13.99 -5.37 -2.44
N ARG A 30 -14.51 -5.36 -1.20
CA ARG A 30 -14.43 -4.20 -0.30
C ARG A 30 -12.99 -3.82 0.03
N GLU A 31 -12.14 -4.79 0.38
CA GLU A 31 -10.73 -4.48 0.68
C GLU A 31 -9.98 -3.97 -0.56
N ARG A 32 -10.25 -4.54 -1.75
CA ARG A 32 -9.73 -4.00 -3.01
C ARG A 32 -10.16 -2.56 -3.23
N ALA A 33 -11.42 -2.21 -2.97
CA ALA A 33 -11.89 -0.83 -3.08
C ALA A 33 -11.18 0.09 -2.08
N ARG A 34 -11.03 -0.34 -0.82
CA ARG A 34 -10.28 0.39 0.22
C ARG A 34 -8.83 0.64 -0.21
N MET A 35 -8.16 -0.38 -0.72
CA MET A 35 -6.78 -0.29 -1.19
C MET A 35 -6.63 0.61 -2.43
N ARG A 36 -7.63 0.68 -3.32
CA ARG A 36 -7.61 1.65 -4.44
C ARG A 36 -7.65 3.10 -3.94
N VAL A 37 -8.49 3.39 -2.93
CA VAL A 37 -8.56 4.73 -2.32
C VAL A 37 -7.21 5.09 -1.68
N LEU A 38 -6.63 4.17 -0.92
CA LEU A 38 -5.31 4.35 -0.31
C LEU A 38 -4.22 4.60 -1.36
N SER A 39 -4.18 3.78 -2.42
CA SER A 39 -3.22 3.96 -3.51
C SER A 39 -3.39 5.30 -4.22
N LYS A 40 -4.63 5.77 -4.42
CA LYS A 40 -4.90 7.10 -5.00
C LYS A 40 -4.38 8.22 -4.10
N ALA A 41 -4.63 8.14 -2.79
CA ALA A 41 -4.08 9.10 -1.82
C ALA A 41 -2.54 9.09 -1.82
N PHE A 42 -1.94 7.91 -1.94
CA PHE A 42 -0.49 7.75 -2.02
C PHE A 42 0.11 8.39 -3.29
N CYS A 43 -0.52 8.19 -4.45
CA CYS A 43 -0.12 8.86 -5.68
C CYS A 43 -0.21 10.38 -5.57
N ARG A 44 -1.29 10.90 -4.95
CA ARG A 44 -1.43 12.34 -4.69
C ARG A 44 -0.31 12.86 -3.80
N LEU A 45 0.05 12.14 -2.73
CA LEU A 45 1.17 12.50 -1.88
C LEU A 45 2.47 12.60 -2.70
N LYS A 46 2.79 11.59 -3.51
CA LYS A 46 3.98 11.61 -4.38
C LYS A 46 4.03 12.84 -5.29
N THR A 47 2.91 13.20 -5.91
CA THR A 47 2.87 14.38 -6.81
C THR A 47 3.03 15.72 -6.11
N THR A 48 2.89 15.77 -4.77
CA THR A 48 3.15 16.99 -3.99
C THR A 48 4.59 17.11 -3.53
N LEU A 49 5.41 16.06 -3.70
CA LEU A 49 6.81 16.07 -3.27
C LEU A 49 7.65 16.85 -4.28
N PRO A 50 8.53 17.74 -3.81
CA PRO A 50 9.41 18.49 -4.69
C PRO A 50 10.47 17.57 -5.30
N TRP A 51 11.00 17.94 -6.47
CA TRP A 51 12.11 17.23 -7.15
C TRP A 51 11.80 15.77 -7.55
N VAL A 52 10.53 15.37 -7.50
CA VAL A 52 10.07 14.05 -7.92
C VAL A 52 9.21 14.20 -9.17
N PRO A 53 9.74 13.87 -10.36
CA PRO A 53 8.94 13.72 -11.57
C PRO A 53 7.78 12.74 -11.35
N ALA A 54 6.63 13.01 -11.97
CA ALA A 54 5.39 12.23 -11.74
C ALA A 54 5.52 10.74 -12.12
N ASP A 55 6.42 10.42 -13.05
CA ASP A 55 6.76 9.08 -13.54
C ASP A 55 7.84 8.37 -12.70
N THR A 56 8.40 9.05 -11.70
CA THR A 56 9.43 8.47 -10.85
C THR A 56 8.87 7.33 -9.98
N LYS A 57 9.57 6.19 -10.03
CA LYS A 57 9.30 5.02 -9.19
C LYS A 57 9.82 5.24 -7.78
N LEU A 58 9.03 5.92 -6.95
CA LEU A 58 9.29 6.07 -5.52
C LEU A 58 8.59 4.97 -4.72
N SER A 59 9.32 4.34 -3.80
CA SER A 59 8.77 3.32 -2.89
C SER A 59 7.80 3.94 -1.89
N LYS A 60 6.98 3.11 -1.24
CA LYS A 60 6.06 3.61 -0.20
C LYS A 60 6.81 4.21 0.99
N LEU A 61 7.91 3.58 1.40
CA LEU A 61 8.70 4.06 2.51
C LEU A 61 9.38 5.38 2.17
N ASP A 62 9.99 5.47 0.99
CA ASP A 62 10.75 6.65 0.59
C ASP A 62 9.83 7.86 0.39
N THR A 63 8.61 7.64 -0.13
CA THR A 63 7.62 8.72 -0.25
C THR A 63 7.25 9.28 1.13
N LEU A 64 7.08 8.42 2.14
CA LEU A 64 6.75 8.85 3.50
C LEU A 64 7.93 9.58 4.17
N ARG A 65 9.15 9.09 3.97
CA ARG A 65 10.37 9.74 4.45
C ARG A 65 10.52 11.12 3.82
N LEU A 66 10.41 11.21 2.49
CA LEU A 66 10.54 12.46 1.76
C LEU A 66 9.43 13.47 2.14
N ALA A 67 8.20 13.02 2.32
CA ALA A 67 7.11 13.87 2.81
C ALA A 67 7.41 14.45 4.21
N THR A 68 7.92 13.62 5.12
CA THR A 68 8.27 14.04 6.48
C THR A 68 9.39 15.07 6.46
N SER A 69 10.45 14.81 5.70
CA SER A 69 11.56 15.75 5.53
C SER A 69 11.12 17.06 4.89
N TYR A 70 10.22 17.01 3.89
CA TYR A 70 9.71 18.21 3.24
C TYR A 70 8.87 19.08 4.19
N ILE A 71 8.01 18.47 5.03
CA ILE A 71 7.29 19.19 6.08
C ILE A 71 8.26 19.87 7.05
N ALA A 72 9.32 19.17 7.48
CA ALA A 72 10.33 19.74 8.37
C ALA A 72 11.08 20.92 7.73
N HIS A 73 11.44 20.79 6.45
CA HIS A 73 12.08 21.84 5.68
C HIS A 73 11.19 23.09 5.58
N LEU A 74 9.92 22.93 5.18
CA LEU A 74 8.98 24.06 5.10
C LEU A 74 8.80 24.75 6.45
N ARG A 75 8.77 24.00 7.56
CA ARG A 75 8.72 24.57 8.91
C ARG A 75 9.97 25.41 9.22
N ALA A 76 11.16 24.91 8.90
CA ALA A 76 12.40 25.65 9.11
C ALA A 76 12.44 26.96 8.31
N VAL A 77 12.03 26.91 7.04
CA VAL A 77 11.91 28.10 6.16
C VAL A 77 10.94 29.13 6.74
N LEU A 78 9.79 28.70 7.24
CA LEU A 78 8.79 29.60 7.86
C LEU A 78 9.27 30.22 9.18
N MET A 79 10.22 29.58 9.87
CA MET A 79 10.77 30.01 11.16
C MET A 79 12.11 30.75 11.01
N ASP A 80 12.50 31.08 9.77
CA ASP A 80 13.79 31.70 9.39
C ASP A 80 15.00 31.00 10.03
N GLN A 81 14.88 29.69 10.25
CA GLN A 81 15.97 28.87 10.76
C GLN A 81 16.91 28.53 9.61
N PRO A 82 18.24 28.52 9.85
CA PRO A 82 19.18 28.09 8.84
C PRO A 82 18.87 26.64 8.45
N VAL A 83 18.31 26.46 7.26
CA VAL A 83 18.11 25.13 6.68
C VAL A 83 19.49 24.58 6.39
N THR A 84 19.93 23.60 7.17
CA THR A 84 21.21 22.96 6.90
C THR A 84 21.08 22.15 5.60
N PRO A 85 22.08 22.20 4.69
CA PRO A 85 22.05 21.44 3.44
C PRO A 85 21.88 19.93 3.66
N ASP A 86 22.24 19.44 4.85
CA ASP A 86 22.09 18.04 5.28
C ASP A 86 20.62 17.66 5.57
N GLN A 87 19.75 18.64 5.85
CA GLN A 87 18.30 18.42 5.98
C GLN A 87 17.59 18.28 4.63
N ILE A 88 18.21 18.73 3.54
CA ILE A 88 17.82 18.43 2.17
C ILE A 88 18.19 16.97 1.93
N HIS A 89 17.36 16.07 2.48
CA HIS A 89 17.59 14.63 2.41
C HIS A 89 17.85 14.23 0.96
N LYS A 90 19.02 13.60 0.79
CA LYS A 90 19.61 13.19 -0.48
C LYS A 90 18.56 12.59 -1.40
N HIS A 91 18.55 13.12 -2.62
CA HIS A 91 17.64 12.81 -3.69
C HIS A 91 17.53 11.28 -3.87
N PRO A 92 16.33 10.68 -3.91
CA PRO A 92 16.19 9.23 -4.12
C PRO A 92 16.66 8.77 -5.52
N LEU A 93 17.02 9.70 -6.42
CA LEU A 93 17.62 9.40 -7.72
C LEU A 93 19.09 9.84 -7.84
N THR A 94 19.72 10.34 -6.78
CA THR A 94 21.20 10.40 -6.77
C THR A 94 21.70 9.03 -6.36
N LEU A 95 22.08 8.24 -7.36
CA LEU A 95 23.14 7.23 -7.22
C LEU A 95 24.41 7.91 -6.66
#